data_AF-A0A6P2FVI8-F1
#
_entry.id   AF-A0A6P2FVI8-F1
#
_cell.length_a   1.000
_cell.length_b   1.000
_cell.length_c   1.000
_cell.angle_alpha   90.00
_cell.angle_beta   90.00
_cell.angle_gamma   90.00
#
_symmetry.space_group_name_H-M   'P 1'
#
loop_
_entity.id
_entity.type
_entity.pdbx_description
1 polymer ?
#
loop_
_entity_poly.entity_id
_entity_poly.type
_entity_poly.pdbx_seq_one_letter_code
_entity_poly.pdbx_strand_id
1 'polypeptide(L)' 'MLPYQDPDHPGNSAEHHTGKLCLWRCGRPAGTAWGPLLCFHCNVQRMDKLNDRFKLLEEHMERIAAGP' A
#
# COMPACT_ATOMS: atom_id res chain seq x y z
N MET A 1 8.15 10.27 5.21
CA MET A 1 7.04 9.72 4.39
C MET A 1 7.54 8.43 3.77
N LEU A 2 6.78 7.34 3.82
CA LEU A 2 7.22 6.08 3.20
C LEU A 2 7.15 6.21 1.66
N PRO A 3 8.01 5.53 0.89
CA PRO A 3 8.03 5.66 -0.58
C PRO A 3 6.68 5.47 -1.27
N TYR A 4 5.83 4.56 -0.78
CA TYR A 4 4.50 4.34 -1.35
C TYR A 4 3.49 5.45 -1.03
N GLN A 5 3.78 6.31 -0.06
CA GLN A 5 2.96 7.46 0.36
C GLN A 5 3.38 8.77 -0.30
N ASP A 6 4.56 8.81 -0.93
CA ASP A 6 5.11 9.99 -1.59
C ASP A 6 4.62 10.10 -3.04
N PRO A 7 3.77 11.09 -3.39
CA PRO A 7 3.23 11.22 -4.73
C PRO A 7 4.31 11.49 -5.80
N ASP A 8 5.46 12.04 -5.41
CA ASP A 8 6.56 12.40 -6.31
C ASP A 8 7.62 11.30 -6.42
N HIS A 9 7.47 10.21 -5.66
CA HIS A 9 8.39 9.09 -5.72
C HIS A 9 8.33 8.40 -7.11
N PRO A 10 9.47 8.00 -7.71
CA PRO A 10 9.49 7.35 -9.04
C PRO A 10 8.55 6.13 -9.14
N GLY A 11 8.44 5.37 -8.06
CA GLY A 11 7.50 4.24 -7.91
C GLY A 11 6.00 4.58 -8.01
N ASN A 12 5.62 5.86 -7.96
CA ASN A 12 4.24 6.34 -8.12
C ASN A 12 4.07 7.17 -9.41
N SER A 13 5.11 7.24 -10.24
CA SER A 13 5.07 7.94 -11.52
C SER A 13 4.20 7.23 -12.56
N ALA A 14 3.91 7.95 -13.65
CA ALA A 14 3.12 7.43 -14.76
C ALA A 14 3.75 6.22 -15.48
N GLU A 15 5.04 5.95 -15.30
CA GLU A 15 5.72 4.77 -15.85
C GLU A 15 5.08 3.46 -15.36
N HIS A 16 4.52 3.46 -14.15
CA HIS A 16 3.85 2.29 -13.58
C HIS A 16 2.37 2.19 -13.95
N HIS A 17 1.81 3.14 -14.70
CA HIS A 17 0.43 3.08 -15.15
C HIS A 17 0.22 1.91 -16.11
N THR A 18 -0.85 1.15 -15.88
CA THR A 18 -1.16 -0.07 -16.65
C THR A 18 -2.07 0.18 -17.84
N GLY A 19 -2.54 1.41 -18.04
CA GLY A 19 -3.61 1.75 -18.98
C GLY A 19 -5.01 1.29 -18.55
N LYS A 20 -5.14 0.64 -17.37
CA LYS A 20 -6.42 0.20 -16.80
C LYS A 20 -6.90 1.16 -15.71
N LEU A 21 -8.18 1.04 -15.35
CA LEU A 21 -8.74 1.72 -14.18
C LEU A 21 -8.42 0.98 -12.88
N CYS A 22 -8.37 1.73 -11.77
CA CYS A 22 -8.18 1.20 -10.42
C CYS A 22 -9.17 0.07 -10.10
N LEU A 23 -8.65 -1.04 -9.59
CA LEU A 23 -9.42 -2.24 -9.21
C LEU A 23 -10.54 -1.94 -8.21
N TRP A 24 -10.35 -0.95 -7.33
CA TRP A 24 -11.38 -0.52 -6.37
C TRP A 24 -12.46 0.38 -6.96
N ARG A 25 -12.46 0.55 -8.29
CA ARG A 25 -13.50 1.28 -9.05
C ARG A 25 -13.67 2.75 -8.63
N CYS A 26 -12.59 3.38 -8.15
CA CYS A 26 -12.59 4.80 -7.76
C CYS A 26 -12.45 5.77 -8.95
N GLY A 27 -12.45 5.26 -10.20
CA GLY A 27 -12.39 6.06 -11.43
C GLY A 27 -11.00 6.57 -11.84
N ARG A 28 -9.97 6.38 -11.00
CA ARG A 28 -8.59 6.81 -11.30
C ARG A 28 -7.79 5.74 -12.07
N PRO A 29 -6.75 6.14 -12.84
CA PRO A 29 -5.86 5.17 -13.49
C PRO A 29 -5.14 4.28 -12.47
N ALA A 30 -5.02 3.00 -12.79
CA ALA A 30 -4.27 2.03 -12.00
C ALA A 30 -2.78 2.07 -12.36
N GLY A 31 -1.94 1.97 -11.33
CA GLY A 31 -0.51 1.81 -11.51
C GLY A 31 0.31 2.49 -10.42
N THR A 32 1.07 1.68 -9.70
CA THR A 32 2.20 2.06 -8.83
C THR A 32 3.14 0.84 -8.79
N ALA A 33 4.41 1.02 -8.43
CA ALA A 33 5.39 -0.06 -8.31
C ALA A 33 4.96 -1.15 -7.31
N TRP A 34 4.20 -0.79 -6.28
CA TRP A 34 3.74 -1.70 -5.22
C TRP A 34 2.30 -2.20 -5.42
N GLY A 35 1.56 -1.61 -6.35
CA GLY A 35 0.15 -1.86 -6.56
C GLY A 35 -0.25 -1.61 -8.01
N PRO A 36 0.14 -2.47 -8.97
CA PRO A 36 -0.10 -2.24 -10.40
C PRO A 36 -1.59 -2.16 -10.75
N LEU A 37 -2.46 -2.76 -9.93
CA LEU A 37 -3.91 -2.76 -10.14
C LEU A 37 -4.65 -1.65 -9.37
N LEU A 38 -3.95 -0.85 -8.56
CA LEU A 38 -4.54 0.23 -7.78
C LEU A 38 -3.97 1.58 -8.21
N CYS A 39 -4.78 2.63 -8.12
CA CYS A 39 -4.25 3.99 -8.21
C CYS A 39 -3.44 4.32 -6.96
N PHE A 40 -2.58 5.34 -7.02
CA PHE A 40 -1.77 5.82 -5.89
C PHE A 40 -2.56 5.91 -4.57
N HIS A 41 -3.68 6.64 -4.56
CA HIS A 41 -4.47 6.87 -3.35
C HIS A 41 -5.04 5.56 -2.75
N CYS A 42 -5.57 4.66 -3.58
CA CYS A 42 -6.09 3.38 -3.11
C CYS A 42 -4.95 2.43 -2.69
N ASN A 43 -3.80 2.50 -3.35
CA ASN A 43 -2.62 1.75 -2.95
C ASN A 43 -2.12 2.19 -1.58
N VAL A 44 -2.05 3.50 -1.30
CA VAL A 44 -1.72 4.05 0.03
C VAL A 44 -2.65 3.49 1.09
N GLN A 45 -3.98 3.60 0.89
CA GLN A 45 -4.96 3.06 1.83
C GLN A 45 -4.82 1.55 2.05
N ARG A 46 -4.49 0.78 1.01
CA ARG A 46 -4.24 -0.66 1.14
C ARG A 46 -2.99 -0.92 1.98
N MET A 47 -1.89 -0.24 1.66
CA MET A 47 -0.60 -0.45 2.31
C MET A 47 -0.63 -0.02 3.78
N ASP A 48 -1.30 1.08 4.12
CA ASP A 48 -1.48 1.52 5.51
C ASP A 48 -2.23 0.44 6.32
N LYS A 49 -3.35 -0.08 5.79
CA LYS A 49 -4.09 -1.18 6.43
C LYS A 49 -3.26 -2.45 6.61
N LEU A 50 -2.39 -2.77 5.66
CA LEU A 50 -1.49 -3.93 5.76
C LEU A 50 -0.44 -3.70 6.85
N ASN A 51 0.18 -2.51 6.89
CA ASN A 51 1.18 -2.15 7.89
C ASN A 51 0.58 -2.18 9.30
N ASP A 52 -0.62 -1.65 9.50
CA ASP A 52 -1.29 -1.69 10.80
C ASP A 52 -1.56 -3.12 11.26
N ARG A 53 -1.97 -4.01 10.34
CA ARG A 53 -2.17 -5.44 10.64
C ARG A 53 -0.86 -6.13 10.99
N PHE A 54 0.23 -5.82 10.30
CA PHE A 54 1.54 -6.40 10.61
C PHE A 54 2.06 -5.96 11.97
N LYS A 55 1.89 -4.68 12.36
CA LYS A 55 2.24 -4.20 13.71
C LYS A 55 1.46 -4.92 14.80
N LEU A 56 0.14 -5.07 14.63
CA LEU A 56 -0.68 -5.80 15.61
C LEU A 56 -0.27 -7.28 15.73
N LEU A 57 0.13 -7.90 14.62
CA LEU A 57 0.65 -9.27 14.61
C LEU A 57 2.00 -9.35 15.34
N GLU A 58 2.91 -8.42 15.08
CA GLU A 58 4.21 -8.31 15.74
C GLU A 58 4.05 -8.16 17.26
N GLU A 59 3.25 -7.19 17.72
CA GLU A 59 2.94 -7.00 19.14
C GLU A 59 2.32 -8.26 19.78
N HIS A 60 1.46 -8.98 19.05
CA HIS A 60 0.89 -10.23 19.54
C HIS A 60 1.94 -11.33 19.68
N MET A 61 2.83 -11.47 18.70
CA MET A 61 3.93 -12.43 18.75
C MET A 61 4.90 -12.12 19.88
N GLU A 62 5.21 -10.84 20.12
CA GLU A 62 6.04 -10.41 21.25
C GLU A 62 5.41 -10.76 22.60
N ARG A 63 4.10 -10.54 22.78
CA ARG A 63 3.39 -10.96 24.01
C ARG A 63 3.45 -12.47 24.21
N ILE A 64 3.31 -13.27 23.16
CA ILE A 64 3.44 -14.73 23.24
C ILE A 64 4.86 -15.11 23.66
N ALA A 65 5.88 -14.45 23.10
CA ALA A 65 7.28 -14.72 23.39
C ALA A 65 7.70 -14.30 24.80
N ALA A 66 7.10 -13.25 25.36
CA ALA A 66 7.37 -12.76 26.71
C ALA A 66 6.90 -13.72 27.82
N GLY A 67 6.02 -14.67 27.49
CA GLY A 67 5.41 -15.57 28.46
C GLY A 67 4.33 -14.90 29.32
N PRO A 68 3.61 -15.69 30.14
CA PRO A 68 2.62 -15.18 31.09
C PRO A 68 3.24 -14.39 32.25
#